data_AF-A0AAU2I422-F1
#
_entry.id   AF-A0AAU2I422-F1
#
_cell.length_a   1.000
_cell.length_b   1.000
_cell.length_c   1.000
_cell.angle_alpha   90.00
_cell.angle_beta   90.00
_cell.angle_gamma   90.00
#
_symmetry.space_group_name_H-M   'P 1'
#
loop_
_entity.id
_entity.type
_entity.pdbx_description
1 polymer ?
#
loop_
_entity_poly.entity_id
_entity_poly.type
_entity_poly.pdbx_seq_one_letter_code
_entity_poly.pdbx_strand_id
1 'polypeptide(L)'
;MLLDEIRAPARSWLGVPKGSCGDEHARIAFSRRVYRSFDRLTTVLDPHRCDRRRRLPADEARDVAAAWEDTDAERKRRRDLLQEVSDRLVLITVRLAHRRGLFKGWRGDIAADTTPIPAWHQPARERRGLASVELTAGWHYCGGSEEGIFGHSASLLVAASRRHPGGHRQAGERVSRHPQLALGLVLDTPGKRIGPNAVHSLTQLAPFGFPTGLLAADRAYTDQITEHFAQPVRTMGYQLVLDYKQQHRGVQGTHQGALLVDGSLACPAMPDALAHATTGLDDKAVRGIDDSRELRDLITAREPYFLRLKESADERGAVRLQCPASGPSPAVSCPRFNQVHRVPAPRPAVVDLTDKRATAAHSAAKPNVPIPQGERLRPLPKSELPRICQKPTITVRPGDLGKLDKFRQDRHYLHPTWQDVYRPERANIEGLNGRAKSHGIDISDPTKRLAHGRVAQTILLALMICSINLHILFSWQQTTGAQATDALHEVATLIGPAARPPDATGLSPPMEPGIRETT
;
A
#
# COMPACT_ATOMS: atom_id res chain seq x y z
N MET A 1 9.51 24.42 -21.20
CA MET A 1 8.38 23.48 -21.29
C MET A 1 7.83 23.11 -19.93
N LEU A 2 8.49 22.33 -19.06
CA LEU A 2 7.92 22.05 -17.72
C LEU A 2 7.74 23.32 -16.84
N LEU A 3 8.68 24.27 -16.93
CA LEU A 3 8.58 25.57 -16.22
C LEU A 3 7.44 26.48 -16.71
N ASP A 4 6.98 26.29 -17.96
CA ASP A 4 5.88 27.07 -18.54
C ASP A 4 4.52 26.55 -18.05
N GLU A 5 4.47 25.29 -17.59
CA GLU A 5 3.29 24.67 -16.98
C GLU A 5 3.16 24.97 -15.48
N ILE A 6 4.25 25.39 -14.81
CA ILE A 6 4.20 25.73 -13.37
C ILE A 6 3.57 27.12 -13.19
N ARG A 7 2.35 27.11 -12.67
CA ARG A 7 1.57 28.34 -12.36
C ARG A 7 2.32 29.26 -11.39
N ALA A 8 2.03 30.57 -11.44
CA ALA A 8 2.70 31.57 -10.60
C ALA A 8 2.68 31.26 -9.09
N PRO A 9 1.57 30.78 -8.48
CA PRO A 9 1.56 30.40 -7.07
C PRO A 9 2.49 29.23 -6.75
N ALA A 10 2.55 28.22 -7.63
CA ALA A 10 3.42 27.07 -7.46
C ALA A 10 4.91 27.46 -7.55
N ARG A 11 5.27 28.39 -8.43
CA ARG A 11 6.63 28.97 -8.48
C ARG A 11 7.00 29.68 -7.18
N SER A 12 6.09 30.48 -6.63
CA SER A 12 6.28 31.14 -5.34
C SER A 12 6.50 30.12 -4.21
N TRP A 13 5.69 29.05 -4.15
CA TRP A 13 5.84 28.01 -3.13
C TRP A 13 7.16 27.25 -3.20
N LEU A 14 7.71 27.09 -4.40
CA LEU A 14 8.97 26.41 -4.64
C LEU A 14 10.19 27.35 -4.61
N GLY A 15 9.98 28.66 -4.46
CA GLY A 15 11.05 29.66 -4.56
C GLY A 15 11.69 29.74 -5.95
N VAL A 16 10.97 29.37 -7.00
CA VAL A 16 11.48 29.38 -8.37
C VAL A 16 11.31 30.78 -8.98
N PRO A 17 12.40 31.46 -9.39
CA PRO A 17 12.31 32.82 -9.94
C PRO A 17 11.58 32.83 -11.29
N LYS A 18 11.00 33.98 -11.63
CA LYS A 18 10.38 34.21 -12.95
C LYS A 18 11.49 34.29 -14.00
N GLY A 19 11.56 33.32 -14.90
CA GLY A 19 12.54 33.32 -15.99
C GLY A 19 12.31 34.50 -16.94
N SER A 20 13.38 35.12 -17.43
CA SER A 20 13.31 36.13 -18.50
C SER A 20 13.05 35.45 -19.85
N CYS A 21 11.85 35.60 -20.41
CA CYS A 21 11.45 34.93 -21.65
C CYS A 21 11.77 35.69 -22.95
N GLY A 22 12.62 36.72 -22.91
CA GLY A 22 12.80 37.65 -24.04
C GLY A 22 13.83 37.26 -25.11
N ASP A 23 14.88 36.49 -24.76
CA ASP A 23 16.00 36.22 -25.66
C ASP A 23 16.09 34.74 -26.08
N GLU A 24 16.02 34.49 -27.39
CA GLU A 24 16.12 33.16 -27.98
C GLU A 24 17.49 32.49 -27.74
N HIS A 25 18.58 33.26 -27.78
CA HIS A 25 19.92 32.75 -27.51
C HIS A 25 20.06 32.33 -26.05
N ALA A 26 19.53 33.12 -25.11
CA ALA A 26 19.45 32.74 -23.70
C ALA A 26 18.65 31.45 -23.47
N ARG A 27 17.54 31.25 -24.20
CA ARG A 27 16.72 30.01 -24.12
C ARG A 27 17.49 28.79 -24.63
N ILE A 28 18.19 28.90 -25.76
CA ILE A 28 19.03 27.81 -26.30
C ILE A 28 20.17 27.51 -25.33
N ALA A 29 20.85 28.53 -24.81
CA ALA A 29 21.94 28.36 -23.86
C ALA A 29 21.46 27.70 -22.56
N PHE A 30 20.30 28.11 -22.04
CA PHE A 30 19.67 27.49 -20.88
C PHE A 30 19.32 26.01 -21.15
N SER A 31 18.68 25.73 -22.29
CA SER A 31 18.36 24.36 -22.70
C SER A 31 19.61 23.48 -22.77
N ARG A 32 20.69 23.95 -23.41
CA ARG A 32 21.98 23.23 -23.45
C ARG A 32 22.60 23.03 -22.07
N ARG A 33 22.46 23.98 -21.14
CA ARG A 33 22.88 23.81 -19.74
C ARG A 33 22.07 22.71 -19.06
N VAL A 34 20.75 22.72 -19.21
CA VAL A 34 19.85 21.69 -18.65
C VAL A 34 20.23 20.31 -19.18
N TYR A 35 20.38 20.12 -20.50
CA TYR A 35 20.76 18.83 -21.07
C TYR A 35 22.13 18.33 -20.58
N ARG A 36 23.14 19.21 -20.52
CA ARG A 36 24.47 18.82 -20.02
C ARG A 36 24.44 18.47 -18.53
N SER A 37 23.73 19.23 -17.72
CA SER A 37 23.56 18.93 -16.30
C SER A 37 22.78 17.64 -16.08
N PHE A 38 21.74 17.39 -16.87
CA PHE A 38 20.94 16.18 -16.79
C PHE A 38 21.72 14.94 -17.23
N ASP A 39 22.54 15.04 -18.29
CA ASP A 39 23.43 13.95 -18.68
C ASP A 39 24.46 13.63 -17.60
N ARG A 40 25.09 14.66 -17.02
CA ARG A 40 26.02 14.49 -15.87
C ARG A 40 25.32 13.84 -14.67
N LEU A 41 24.15 14.33 -14.29
CA LEU A 41 23.36 13.79 -13.18
C LEU A 41 23.01 12.32 -13.42
N THR A 42 22.43 12.01 -14.58
CA THR A 42 22.03 10.64 -14.89
C THR A 42 23.22 9.71 -15.09
N THR A 43 24.42 10.26 -15.34
CA THR A 43 25.66 9.48 -15.40
C THR A 43 26.15 9.06 -14.03
N VAL A 44 26.14 9.99 -13.07
CA VAL A 44 26.59 9.75 -11.69
C VAL A 44 25.65 8.78 -10.97
N LEU A 45 24.35 8.87 -11.24
CA LEU A 45 23.33 8.05 -10.59
C LEU A 45 23.12 6.67 -11.22
N ASP A 46 23.70 6.39 -12.39
CA ASP A 46 23.54 5.09 -13.05
C ASP A 46 24.46 4.04 -12.39
N PRO A 47 23.90 2.93 -11.88
CA PRO A 47 24.70 1.82 -11.35
C PRO A 47 25.66 1.24 -12.39
N HIS A 48 25.29 1.26 -13.66
CA HIS A 48 26.11 0.73 -14.75
C HIS A 48 25.77 1.42 -16.08
N ARG A 49 26.35 2.60 -16.27
CA ARG A 49 26.09 3.39 -17.48
C ARG A 49 26.61 2.69 -18.73
N CYS A 50 25.74 2.55 -19.71
CA CYS A 50 26.03 2.02 -21.03
C CYS A 50 25.65 3.01 -22.13
N ASP A 51 25.98 2.69 -23.39
CA ASP A 51 25.54 3.48 -24.53
C ASP A 51 24.02 3.38 -24.71
N ARG A 52 23.33 4.51 -24.51
CA ARG A 52 21.87 4.62 -24.62
C ARG A 52 21.40 5.02 -26.02
N ARG A 53 22.29 5.12 -27.00
CA ARG A 53 21.97 5.53 -28.39
C ARG A 53 21.85 4.35 -29.34
N ARG A 54 22.30 3.17 -28.93
CA ARG A 54 22.24 1.93 -29.73
C ARG A 54 21.68 0.77 -28.91
N ARG A 55 21.22 -0.26 -29.60
CA ARG A 55 20.86 -1.54 -28.97
C ARG A 55 22.12 -2.33 -28.71
N LEU A 56 22.26 -2.86 -27.50
CA LEU A 56 23.36 -3.73 -27.13
C LEU A 56 23.07 -5.19 -27.52
N PRO A 57 24.11 -6.00 -27.77
CA PRO A 57 24.01 -7.46 -27.76
C PRO A 57 23.36 -7.99 -26.47
N ALA A 58 22.65 -9.10 -26.55
CA ALA A 58 21.82 -9.63 -25.46
C ALA A 58 22.63 -10.08 -24.23
N ASP A 59 23.88 -10.47 -24.38
CA ASP A 59 24.83 -10.78 -23.32
C ASP A 59 25.28 -9.52 -22.58
N GLU A 60 25.80 -8.52 -23.29
CA GLU A 60 26.18 -7.22 -22.69
C GLU A 60 24.98 -6.57 -21.97
N ALA A 61 23.80 -6.65 -22.56
CA ALA A 61 22.56 -6.14 -21.97
C ALA A 61 22.18 -6.83 -20.65
N ARG A 62 22.44 -8.14 -20.53
CA ARG A 62 22.17 -8.91 -19.31
C ARG A 62 23.08 -8.44 -18.18
N ASP A 63 24.34 -8.13 -18.46
CA ASP A 63 25.29 -7.63 -17.46
C ASP A 63 24.85 -6.26 -16.93
N VAL A 64 24.42 -5.37 -17.82
CA VAL A 64 23.88 -4.05 -17.42
C VAL A 64 22.61 -4.22 -16.57
N ALA A 65 21.68 -5.08 -16.98
CA ALA A 65 20.45 -5.33 -16.22
C ALA A 65 20.73 -5.98 -14.85
N ALA A 66 21.72 -6.87 -14.79
CA ALA A 66 22.16 -7.52 -13.55
C ALA A 66 22.76 -6.50 -12.57
N ALA A 67 23.46 -5.47 -13.04
CA ALA A 67 24.00 -4.42 -12.16
C ALA A 67 22.92 -3.63 -11.38
N TRP A 68 21.68 -3.63 -11.85
CA TRP A 68 20.53 -3.07 -11.12
C TRP A 68 20.00 -3.98 -10.02
N GLU A 69 20.33 -5.27 -10.07
CA GLU A 69 19.98 -6.27 -9.06
C GLU A 69 21.14 -6.59 -8.12
N ASP A 70 22.37 -6.36 -8.57
CA ASP A 70 23.59 -6.59 -7.81
C ASP A 70 23.60 -5.86 -6.47
N THR A 71 24.13 -6.54 -5.45
CA THR A 71 24.27 -6.06 -4.09
C THR A 71 25.61 -5.37 -3.83
N ASP A 72 26.45 -5.18 -4.85
CA ASP A 72 27.63 -4.32 -4.77
C ASP A 72 27.31 -2.99 -4.08
N ALA A 73 28.17 -2.61 -3.14
CA ALA A 73 27.92 -1.51 -2.21
C ALA A 73 27.78 -0.16 -2.94
N GLU A 74 28.61 0.10 -3.96
CA GLU A 74 28.57 1.36 -4.71
C GLU A 74 27.38 1.40 -5.66
N ARG A 75 27.06 0.29 -6.35
CA ARG A 75 25.85 0.19 -7.20
C ARG A 75 24.58 0.39 -6.39
N LYS A 76 24.49 -0.24 -5.22
CA LYS A 76 23.38 -0.05 -4.28
C LYS A 76 23.30 1.41 -3.82
N ARG A 77 24.42 2.01 -3.39
CA ARG A 77 24.48 3.43 -3.00
C ARG A 77 23.95 4.36 -4.09
N ARG A 78 24.28 4.12 -5.37
CA ARG A 78 23.76 4.93 -6.49
C ARG A 78 22.26 4.78 -6.69
N ARG A 79 21.71 3.56 -6.58
CA ARG A 79 20.26 3.32 -6.64
C ARG A 79 19.53 4.00 -5.49
N ASP A 80 20.07 3.89 -4.28
CA ASP A 80 19.50 4.52 -3.08
C ASP A 80 19.52 6.05 -3.22
N LEU A 81 20.60 6.63 -3.75
CA LEU A 81 20.68 8.07 -4.03
C LEU A 81 19.69 8.53 -5.12
N LEU A 82 19.50 7.73 -6.18
CA LEU A 82 18.46 8.01 -7.19
C LEU A 82 17.07 8.01 -6.55
N GLN A 83 16.80 7.01 -5.69
CA GLN A 83 15.52 6.92 -5.01
C GLN A 83 15.32 8.11 -4.05
N GLU A 84 16.35 8.52 -3.31
CA GLU A 84 16.29 9.69 -2.45
C GLU A 84 15.96 10.98 -3.22
N VAL A 85 16.54 11.17 -4.42
CA VAL A 85 16.20 12.30 -5.30
C VAL A 85 14.72 12.25 -5.70
N SER A 86 14.22 11.07 -6.09
CA SER A 86 12.80 10.86 -6.43
C SER A 86 11.88 11.19 -5.24
N ASP A 87 12.20 10.66 -4.06
CA ASP A 87 11.44 10.86 -2.84
C ASP A 87 11.36 12.34 -2.47
N ARG A 88 12.50 13.05 -2.48
CA ARG A 88 12.55 14.49 -2.18
C ARG A 88 11.71 15.31 -3.16
N LEU A 89 11.73 14.98 -4.45
CA LEU A 89 10.95 15.67 -5.48
C LEU A 89 9.44 15.50 -5.30
N VAL A 90 8.97 14.32 -4.89
CA VAL A 90 7.55 14.08 -4.61
C VAL A 90 7.15 14.69 -3.26
N LEU A 91 7.91 14.38 -2.20
CA LEU A 91 7.61 14.74 -0.82
C LEU A 91 7.73 16.24 -0.52
N ILE A 92 8.42 17.03 -1.34
CA ILE A 92 8.42 18.50 -1.17
C ILE A 92 7.00 19.07 -1.20
N THR A 93 6.11 18.51 -2.05
CA THR A 93 4.72 18.95 -2.16
C THR A 93 3.88 18.51 -0.96
N VAL A 94 4.13 17.30 -0.45
CA VAL A 94 3.53 16.77 0.79
C VAL A 94 3.94 17.62 1.99
N ARG A 95 5.22 17.98 2.10
CA ARG A 95 5.74 18.90 3.15
C ARG A 95 5.07 20.27 3.07
N LEU A 96 4.99 20.83 1.88
CA LEU A 96 4.33 22.11 1.63
C LEU A 96 2.85 22.10 2.05
N ALA A 97 2.15 20.99 1.82
CA ALA A 97 0.77 20.82 2.23
C ALA A 97 0.63 20.63 3.74
N HIS A 98 1.50 19.81 4.34
CA HIS A 98 1.50 19.51 5.76
C HIS A 98 1.82 20.73 6.62
N ARG A 99 2.84 21.52 6.26
CA ARG A 99 3.19 22.79 6.94
C ARG A 99 2.03 23.79 6.97
N ARG A 100 1.13 23.72 5.97
CA ARG A 100 -0.06 24.57 5.86
C ARG A 100 -1.30 23.96 6.54
N GLY A 101 -1.14 22.88 7.30
CA GLY A 101 -2.25 22.23 8.00
C GLY A 101 -3.25 21.50 7.10
N LEU A 102 -2.95 21.27 5.81
CA LEU A 102 -3.90 20.68 4.85
C LEU A 102 -4.20 19.20 5.13
N PHE A 103 -3.40 18.54 5.97
CA PHE A 103 -3.64 17.17 6.44
C PHE A 103 -4.28 17.12 7.84
N LYS A 104 -4.74 18.25 8.40
CA LYS A 104 -5.42 18.27 9.70
C LYS A 104 -6.68 17.41 9.66
N GLY A 105 -6.77 16.43 10.56
CA GLY A 105 -7.89 15.49 10.62
C GLY A 105 -7.84 14.35 9.58
N TRP A 106 -6.79 14.28 8.75
CA TRP A 106 -6.54 13.08 7.96
C TRP A 106 -6.18 11.91 8.88
N ARG A 107 -6.77 10.74 8.64
CA ARG A 107 -6.59 9.54 9.48
C ARG A 107 -5.41 8.67 9.07
N GLY A 108 -4.69 9.04 8.00
CA GLY A 108 -3.58 8.25 7.48
C GLY A 108 -3.99 7.11 6.57
N ASP A 109 -5.18 7.19 5.98
CA ASP A 109 -5.69 6.21 5.02
C ASP A 109 -4.95 6.36 3.69
N ILE A 110 -4.34 5.29 3.17
CA ILE A 110 -3.47 5.29 1.99
C ILE A 110 -3.90 4.19 1.01
N ALA A 111 -3.88 4.50 -0.28
CA ALA A 111 -4.00 3.51 -1.34
C ALA A 111 -2.63 3.24 -1.99
N ALA A 112 -2.31 1.98 -2.24
CA ALA A 112 -1.10 1.55 -2.93
C ALA A 112 -1.44 0.80 -4.24
N ASP A 113 -0.81 1.20 -5.34
CA ASP A 113 -1.01 0.60 -6.67
C ASP A 113 0.30 0.63 -7.48
N THR A 114 0.40 -0.27 -8.45
CA THR A 114 1.50 -0.31 -9.42
C THR A 114 1.00 0.09 -10.80
N THR A 115 1.44 1.25 -11.28
CA THR A 115 1.01 1.81 -12.57
C THR A 115 2.04 1.52 -13.66
N PRO A 116 1.65 1.02 -14.84
CA PRO A 116 2.56 0.86 -15.98
C PRO A 116 3.02 2.22 -16.50
N ILE A 117 4.32 2.33 -16.78
CA ILE A 117 4.98 3.51 -17.34
C ILE A 117 5.57 3.09 -18.69
N PRO A 118 4.88 3.34 -19.81
CA PRO A 118 5.34 2.93 -21.13
C PRO A 118 6.71 3.51 -21.46
N ALA A 119 7.54 2.70 -22.10
CA ALA A 119 8.81 3.13 -22.67
C ALA A 119 8.61 3.61 -24.11
N TRP A 120 9.38 4.64 -24.51
CA TRP A 120 9.41 5.09 -25.91
C TRP A 120 10.01 4.03 -26.85
N HIS A 121 11.03 3.32 -26.37
CA HIS A 121 11.77 2.36 -27.17
C HIS A 121 11.07 1.01 -27.23
N GLN A 122 11.19 0.39 -28.40
CA GLN A 122 10.65 -0.94 -28.68
C GLN A 122 11.36 -2.04 -27.85
N PRO A 123 10.68 -3.16 -27.53
CA PRO A 123 11.25 -4.30 -26.81
C PRO A 123 12.45 -4.93 -27.55
N ALA A 124 13.07 -5.94 -26.93
CA ALA A 124 14.19 -6.66 -27.51
C ALA A 124 13.85 -7.27 -28.89
N ARG A 125 14.85 -7.31 -29.79
CA ARG A 125 14.76 -8.00 -31.08
C ARG A 125 15.43 -9.37 -30.96
N GLU A 126 14.69 -10.33 -30.42
CA GLU A 126 15.18 -11.68 -30.10
C GLU A 126 15.87 -12.36 -31.29
N ARG A 127 15.24 -12.32 -32.48
CA ARG A 127 15.79 -12.90 -33.72
C ARG A 127 17.16 -12.35 -34.12
N ARG A 128 17.50 -11.13 -33.67
CA ARG A 128 18.79 -10.47 -33.97
C ARG A 128 19.74 -10.48 -32.77
N GLY A 129 19.35 -11.07 -31.64
CA GLY A 129 20.16 -11.05 -30.42
C GLY A 129 20.39 -9.64 -29.84
N LEU A 130 19.50 -8.68 -30.12
CA LEU A 130 19.65 -7.28 -29.69
C LEU A 130 18.64 -6.92 -28.60
N ALA A 131 19.11 -6.36 -27.50
CA ALA A 131 18.25 -5.90 -26.41
C ALA A 131 17.46 -4.62 -26.76
N SER A 132 16.58 -4.22 -25.83
CA SER A 132 16.00 -2.87 -25.85
C SER A 132 17.07 -1.83 -25.49
N VAL A 133 16.86 -0.58 -25.89
CA VAL A 133 17.63 0.56 -25.35
C VAL A 133 17.25 0.81 -23.89
N GLU A 134 16.00 0.49 -23.51
CA GLU A 134 15.54 0.50 -22.12
C GLU A 134 15.80 -0.86 -21.47
N LEU A 135 17.03 -1.07 -21.01
CA LEU A 135 17.54 -2.37 -20.58
C LEU A 135 16.87 -2.93 -19.32
N THR A 136 16.31 -2.07 -18.47
CA THR A 136 15.56 -2.47 -17.26
C THR A 136 14.05 -2.31 -17.43
N ALA A 137 13.58 -2.08 -18.66
CA ALA A 137 12.15 -2.15 -18.97
C ALA A 137 11.75 -3.62 -19.20
N GLY A 138 10.48 -3.91 -18.96
CA GLY A 138 9.90 -5.23 -19.15
C GLY A 138 8.43 -5.12 -19.54
N TRP A 139 7.76 -6.26 -19.60
CA TRP A 139 6.33 -6.32 -19.88
C TRP A 139 5.53 -6.18 -18.58
N HIS A 140 4.69 -5.15 -18.51
CA HIS A 140 3.71 -4.97 -17.46
C HIS A 140 2.34 -5.45 -17.96
N TYR A 141 1.75 -6.42 -17.27
CA TYR A 141 0.42 -6.95 -17.60
C TYR A 141 -0.62 -6.42 -16.62
N CYS A 142 -1.61 -5.68 -17.11
CA CYS A 142 -2.68 -5.16 -16.28
C CYS A 142 -3.82 -6.17 -16.17
N GLY A 143 -4.15 -6.60 -14.95
CA GLY A 143 -5.45 -7.19 -14.62
C GLY A 143 -6.01 -8.29 -15.53
N GLY A 144 -5.18 -9.28 -15.90
CA GLY A 144 -5.61 -10.41 -16.75
C GLY A 144 -5.63 -10.13 -18.26
N SER A 145 -5.14 -8.97 -18.69
CA SER A 145 -4.87 -8.67 -20.10
C SER A 145 -3.74 -9.56 -20.65
N GLU A 146 -3.95 -10.13 -21.84
CA GLU A 146 -2.89 -10.78 -22.62
C GLU A 146 -1.96 -9.76 -23.29
N GLU A 147 -2.45 -8.54 -23.52
CA GLU A 147 -1.65 -7.44 -24.04
C GLU A 147 -0.87 -6.78 -22.90
N GLY A 148 0.46 -6.93 -22.95
CA GLY A 148 1.39 -6.28 -22.04
C GLY A 148 1.79 -4.90 -22.53
N ILE A 149 2.08 -4.00 -21.60
CA ILE A 149 2.69 -2.68 -21.88
C ILE A 149 4.19 -2.79 -21.63
N PHE A 150 5.00 -2.54 -22.66
CA PHE A 150 6.45 -2.52 -22.51
C PHE A 150 6.91 -1.22 -21.84
N GLY A 151 7.63 -1.34 -20.73
CA GLY A 151 8.12 -0.19 -19.97
C GLY A 151 8.53 -0.51 -18.54
N HIS A 152 8.38 0.46 -17.66
CA HIS A 152 8.65 0.32 -16.23
C HIS A 152 7.34 0.25 -15.44
N SER A 153 7.43 -0.06 -14.15
CA SER A 153 6.31 -0.06 -13.21
C SER A 153 6.56 0.96 -12.10
N ALA A 154 5.65 1.91 -11.93
CA ALA A 154 5.69 2.88 -10.84
C ALA A 154 4.82 2.40 -9.68
N SER A 155 5.43 2.17 -8.52
CA SER A 155 4.70 1.96 -7.26
C SER A 155 4.33 3.34 -6.70
N LEU A 156 3.04 3.62 -6.59
CA LEU A 156 2.51 4.89 -6.12
C LEU A 156 1.75 4.69 -4.81
N LEU A 157 1.98 5.61 -3.88
CA LEU A 157 1.14 5.77 -2.69
C LEU A 157 0.29 7.02 -2.85
N VAL A 158 -0.99 6.94 -2.46
CA VAL A 158 -1.93 8.06 -2.61
C VAL A 158 -2.65 8.31 -1.30
N ALA A 159 -2.70 9.57 -0.87
CA ALA A 159 -3.51 9.98 0.27
C ALA A 159 -4.99 9.73 -0.03
N ALA A 160 -5.62 8.86 0.74
CA ALA A 160 -7.00 8.46 0.53
C ALA A 160 -7.93 8.97 1.63
N SER A 161 -9.19 9.09 1.27
CA SER A 161 -10.28 9.46 2.19
C SER A 161 -11.52 8.65 1.86
N ARG A 162 -12.21 8.23 2.91
CA ARG A 162 -13.47 7.50 2.82
C ARG A 162 -14.64 8.45 3.05
N ARG A 163 -15.85 8.02 2.70
CA ARG A 163 -17.08 8.77 3.00
C ARG A 163 -17.69 8.25 4.30
N HIS A 164 -18.40 9.11 5.02
CA HIS A 164 -19.04 8.72 6.27
C HIS A 164 -20.12 7.64 6.00
N PRO A 165 -20.15 6.54 6.76
CA PRO A 165 -21.09 5.42 6.53
C PRO A 165 -22.58 5.82 6.60
N GLY A 166 -22.89 6.85 7.38
CA GLY A 166 -24.26 7.41 7.53
C GLY A 166 -24.65 8.47 6.49
N GLY A 167 -23.78 8.78 5.52
CA GLY A 167 -24.07 9.74 4.45
C GLY A 167 -24.54 9.05 3.17
N HIS A 168 -25.29 9.77 2.32
CA HIS A 168 -25.70 9.26 1.00
C HIS A 168 -24.49 8.72 0.21
N ARG A 169 -24.64 7.56 -0.45
CA ARG A 169 -23.59 6.84 -1.20
C ARG A 169 -22.85 7.71 -2.24
N GLN A 170 -23.47 8.79 -2.71
CA GLN A 170 -22.89 9.78 -3.64
C GLN A 170 -22.66 11.18 -3.03
N ALA A 171 -23.28 11.52 -1.89
CA ALA A 171 -23.30 12.88 -1.30
C ALA A 171 -22.86 12.96 0.18
N GLY A 172 -22.46 11.84 0.79
CA GLY A 172 -22.01 11.81 2.19
C GLY A 172 -20.73 12.60 2.42
N GLU A 173 -20.64 13.25 3.58
CA GLU A 173 -19.47 14.00 4.02
C GLU A 173 -18.23 13.09 4.06
N ARG A 174 -17.09 13.60 3.59
CA ARG A 174 -15.82 12.87 3.66
C ARG A 174 -15.37 12.76 5.11
N VAL A 175 -14.86 11.59 5.50
CA VAL A 175 -14.30 11.33 6.83
C VAL A 175 -13.12 12.26 7.12
N SER A 176 -12.39 12.66 6.08
CA SER A 176 -11.37 13.70 6.18
C SER A 176 -11.31 14.56 4.90
N ARG A 177 -11.04 15.87 5.08
CA ARG A 177 -10.88 16.84 3.99
C ARG A 177 -9.40 17.19 3.86
N HIS A 178 -8.75 16.63 2.85
CA HIS A 178 -7.35 16.91 2.51
C HIS A 178 -7.16 16.82 0.99
N PRO A 179 -6.09 17.42 0.44
CA PRO A 179 -5.72 17.19 -0.95
C PRO A 179 -5.31 15.72 -1.17
N GLN A 180 -5.76 15.14 -2.28
CA GLN A 180 -5.45 13.77 -2.69
C GLN A 180 -4.09 13.74 -3.40
N LEU A 181 -3.00 13.83 -2.64
CA LEU A 181 -1.65 13.87 -3.18
C LEU A 181 -1.07 12.47 -3.40
N ALA A 182 -0.18 12.35 -4.39
CA ALA A 182 0.81 11.29 -4.41
C ALA A 182 1.75 11.46 -3.23
N LEU A 183 1.91 10.42 -2.43
CA LEU A 183 2.73 10.39 -1.22
C LEU A 183 4.08 9.72 -1.42
N GLY A 184 4.24 8.94 -2.49
CA GLY A 184 5.50 8.24 -2.79
C GLY A 184 5.52 7.75 -4.24
N LEU A 185 6.74 7.57 -4.77
CA LEU A 185 7.00 7.06 -6.11
C LEU A 185 8.28 6.24 -6.10
N VAL A 186 8.16 4.97 -6.52
CA VAL A 186 9.32 4.11 -6.83
C VAL A 186 9.14 3.55 -8.23
N LEU A 187 10.13 3.76 -9.11
CA LEU A 187 10.13 3.20 -10.46
C LEU A 187 11.02 1.96 -10.52
N ASP A 188 10.48 0.83 -10.96
CA ASP A 188 11.23 -0.42 -11.11
C ASP A 188 10.86 -1.19 -12.39
N THR A 189 11.62 -2.25 -12.65
CA THR A 189 11.26 -3.26 -13.64
C THR A 189 9.92 -3.90 -13.24
N PRO A 190 8.97 -4.08 -14.17
CA PRO A 190 7.69 -4.73 -13.86
C PRO A 190 7.89 -6.07 -13.14
N GLY A 191 7.07 -6.34 -12.11
CA GLY A 191 7.14 -7.56 -11.31
C GLY A 191 8.23 -7.60 -10.24
N LYS A 192 9.20 -6.66 -10.25
CA LYS A 192 10.28 -6.63 -9.25
C LYS A 192 9.93 -5.77 -8.04
N ARG A 193 10.26 -6.27 -6.85
CA ARG A 193 10.23 -5.56 -5.56
C ARG A 193 8.94 -4.79 -5.28
N ILE A 194 7.77 -5.28 -5.72
CA ILE A 194 6.48 -4.58 -5.55
C ILE A 194 6.21 -4.23 -4.07
N GLY A 195 6.28 -5.23 -3.19
CA GLY A 195 6.12 -5.03 -1.75
C GLY A 195 7.16 -4.09 -1.15
N PRO A 196 8.47 -4.37 -1.32
CA PRO A 196 9.54 -3.53 -0.77
C PRO A 196 9.48 -2.08 -1.24
N ASN A 197 9.06 -1.82 -2.48
CA ASN A 197 8.92 -0.47 -3.04
C ASN A 197 7.82 0.34 -2.32
N ALA A 198 6.69 -0.29 -2.01
CA ALA A 198 5.64 0.36 -1.21
C ALA A 198 6.08 0.57 0.25
N VAL A 199 6.75 -0.41 0.86
CA VAL A 199 7.32 -0.31 2.22
C VAL A 199 8.34 0.83 2.32
N HIS A 200 9.21 0.98 1.31
CA HIS A 200 10.13 2.11 1.22
C HIS A 200 9.39 3.44 1.26
N SER A 201 8.39 3.60 0.38
CA SER A 201 7.61 4.85 0.30
C SER A 201 6.85 5.15 1.61
N LEU A 202 6.31 4.12 2.30
CA LEU A 202 5.68 4.29 3.61
C LEU A 202 6.70 4.73 4.68
N THR A 203 7.91 4.18 4.64
CA THR A 203 9.01 4.56 5.56
C THR A 203 9.35 6.05 5.43
N GLN A 204 9.34 6.58 4.20
CA GLN A 204 9.62 8.00 3.96
C GLN A 204 8.55 8.95 4.53
N LEU A 205 7.38 8.43 4.93
CA LEU A 205 6.32 9.23 5.56
C LEU A 205 6.50 9.40 7.07
N ALA A 206 7.35 8.58 7.72
CA ALA A 206 7.55 8.64 9.17
C ALA A 206 7.97 10.03 9.71
N PRO A 207 8.88 10.79 9.04
CA PRO A 207 9.27 12.12 9.51
C PRO A 207 8.15 13.17 9.53
N PHE A 208 7.02 12.91 8.88
CA PHE A 208 5.86 13.80 8.88
C PHE A 208 4.97 13.60 10.10
N GLY A 209 5.14 12.52 10.88
CA GLY A 209 4.30 12.25 12.04
C GLY A 209 2.82 12.06 11.70
N PHE A 210 2.52 11.60 10.48
CA PHE A 210 1.15 11.30 10.09
C PHE A 210 0.59 10.13 10.92
N PRO A 211 -0.72 10.13 11.21
CA PRO A 211 -1.35 8.94 11.78
C PRO A 211 -1.23 7.76 10.81
N THR A 212 -1.19 6.54 11.34
CA THR A 212 -1.14 5.29 10.58
C THR A 212 -2.55 4.71 10.51
N GLY A 213 -3.19 4.87 9.35
CA GLY A 213 -4.57 4.48 9.12
C GLY A 213 -4.71 3.14 8.41
N LEU A 214 -5.69 3.07 7.51
CA LEU A 214 -5.90 1.91 6.65
C LEU A 214 -5.00 1.99 5.41
N LEU A 215 -4.53 0.84 4.94
CA LEU A 215 -3.80 0.71 3.68
C LEU A 215 -4.54 -0.27 2.76
N ALA A 216 -5.24 0.23 1.74
CA ALA A 216 -5.74 -0.60 0.66
C ALA A 216 -4.63 -0.90 -0.35
N ALA A 217 -4.48 -2.18 -0.65
CA ALA A 217 -3.53 -2.67 -1.62
C ALA A 217 -4.17 -3.73 -2.51
N ASP A 218 -3.75 -3.77 -3.77
CA ASP A 218 -4.26 -4.71 -4.75
C ASP A 218 -3.63 -6.12 -4.61
N ARG A 219 -3.93 -6.98 -5.57
CA ARG A 219 -3.53 -8.40 -5.54
C ARG A 219 -2.04 -8.59 -5.72
N ALA A 220 -1.35 -7.68 -6.42
CA ALA A 220 0.09 -7.77 -6.61
C ALA A 220 0.83 -7.72 -5.27
N TYR A 221 0.27 -7.04 -4.28
CA TYR A 221 0.77 -6.99 -2.91
C TYR A 221 0.48 -8.27 -2.11
N THR A 222 -0.69 -8.90 -2.30
CA THR A 222 -0.99 -10.20 -1.65
C THR A 222 -0.21 -11.38 -2.21
N ASP A 223 0.33 -11.25 -3.42
CA ASP A 223 1.25 -12.23 -4.00
C ASP A 223 2.66 -12.15 -3.41
N GLN A 224 3.01 -11.03 -2.76
CA GLN A 224 4.32 -10.88 -2.12
C GLN A 224 4.46 -11.82 -0.93
N ILE A 225 5.70 -12.20 -0.63
CA ILE A 225 5.99 -12.90 0.63
C ILE A 225 5.74 -11.95 1.82
N THR A 226 5.39 -12.52 2.96
CA THR A 226 4.98 -11.80 4.18
C THR A 226 5.98 -10.71 4.57
N GLU A 227 7.28 -11.05 4.55
CA GLU A 227 8.40 -10.23 4.99
C GLU A 227 8.64 -9.01 4.09
N HIS A 228 8.19 -9.10 2.83
CA HIS A 228 8.39 -8.06 1.83
C HIS A 228 7.27 -7.01 1.83
N PHE A 229 6.14 -7.26 2.50
CA PHE A 229 5.01 -6.32 2.50
C PHE A 229 4.17 -6.37 3.78
N ALA A 230 3.43 -7.45 4.01
CA ALA A 230 2.39 -7.46 5.04
C ALA A 230 2.95 -7.24 6.45
N GLN A 231 4.05 -7.90 6.79
CA GLN A 231 4.69 -7.77 8.10
C GLN A 231 5.30 -6.37 8.35
N PRO A 232 6.14 -5.81 7.46
CA PRO A 232 6.70 -4.48 7.70
C PRO A 232 5.61 -3.40 7.77
N VAL A 233 4.57 -3.48 6.92
CA VAL A 233 3.46 -2.51 6.93
C VAL A 233 2.70 -2.54 8.26
N ARG A 234 2.45 -3.74 8.80
CA ARG A 234 1.79 -3.91 10.11
C ARG A 234 2.66 -3.44 11.26
N THR A 235 3.97 -3.66 11.17
CA THR A 235 4.96 -3.18 12.16
C THR A 235 4.98 -1.64 12.20
N MET A 236 4.74 -0.99 11.06
CA MET A 236 4.57 0.46 10.97
C MET A 236 3.22 0.95 11.51
N GLY A 237 2.31 0.07 11.94
CA GLY A 237 1.01 0.44 12.53
C GLY A 237 -0.14 0.59 11.54
N TYR A 238 0.05 0.31 10.25
CA TYR A 238 -1.03 0.35 9.26
C TYR A 238 -1.93 -0.89 9.35
N GLN A 239 -3.22 -0.68 9.10
CA GLN A 239 -4.23 -1.74 9.00
C GLN A 239 -4.46 -2.10 7.52
N LEU A 240 -4.19 -3.34 7.14
CA LEU A 240 -4.28 -3.80 5.76
C LEU A 240 -5.72 -4.13 5.35
N VAL A 241 -6.09 -3.65 4.16
CA VAL A 241 -7.34 -3.97 3.47
C VAL A 241 -7.00 -4.48 2.06
N LEU A 242 -7.02 -5.80 1.91
CA LEU A 242 -6.44 -6.49 0.75
C LEU A 242 -7.52 -7.05 -0.16
N ASP A 243 -7.18 -7.27 -1.44
CA ASP A 243 -7.97 -8.05 -2.39
C ASP A 243 -7.24 -9.33 -2.81
N TYR A 244 -8.00 -10.35 -3.20
CA TYR A 244 -7.49 -11.68 -3.50
C TYR A 244 -7.79 -12.11 -4.93
N LYS A 245 -6.85 -12.89 -5.48
CA LYS A 245 -7.11 -13.72 -6.67
C LYS A 245 -8.13 -14.81 -6.35
N GLN A 246 -8.83 -15.29 -7.37
CA GLN A 246 -9.87 -16.32 -7.27
C GLN A 246 -9.44 -17.54 -6.46
N GLN A 247 -8.23 -18.06 -6.71
CA GLN A 247 -7.70 -19.24 -6.02
C GLN A 247 -7.30 -19.01 -4.56
N HIS A 248 -7.21 -17.75 -4.11
CA HIS A 248 -6.86 -17.40 -2.73
C HIS A 248 -8.09 -17.03 -1.88
N ARG A 249 -9.32 -17.14 -2.43
CA ARG A 249 -10.57 -16.85 -1.73
C ARG A 249 -11.10 -18.10 -1.00
N GLY A 250 -11.80 -17.88 0.10
CA GLY A 250 -12.36 -18.91 0.97
C GLY A 250 -11.41 -19.31 2.08
N VAL A 251 -11.32 -20.61 2.36
CA VAL A 251 -10.45 -21.17 3.40
C VAL A 251 -8.99 -21.18 2.91
N GLN A 252 -8.12 -20.47 3.62
CA GLN A 252 -6.72 -20.28 3.25
C GLN A 252 -5.75 -21.11 4.10
N GLY A 253 -6.20 -21.63 5.25
CA GLY A 253 -5.38 -22.44 6.14
C GLY A 253 -5.89 -22.43 7.57
N THR A 254 -5.01 -22.80 8.52
CA THR A 254 -5.32 -22.78 9.95
C THR A 254 -4.17 -22.20 10.77
N HIS A 255 -4.49 -21.60 11.91
CA HIS A 255 -3.49 -21.12 12.86
C HIS A 255 -3.97 -21.35 14.31
N GLN A 256 -3.16 -22.02 15.14
CA GLN A 256 -3.54 -22.39 16.52
C GLN A 256 -4.95 -23.04 16.60
N GLY A 257 -5.30 -23.83 15.59
CA GLY A 257 -6.59 -24.50 15.52
C GLY A 257 -7.78 -23.61 15.15
N ALA A 258 -7.58 -22.35 14.79
CA ALA A 258 -8.58 -21.51 14.15
C ALA A 258 -8.49 -21.62 12.63
N LEU A 259 -9.62 -21.53 11.92
CA LEU A 259 -9.66 -21.48 10.45
C LEU A 259 -9.29 -20.07 9.98
N LEU A 260 -8.49 -19.94 8.93
CA LEU A 260 -8.27 -18.67 8.24
C LEU A 260 -9.20 -18.62 7.02
N VAL A 261 -10.23 -17.77 7.09
CA VAL A 261 -11.24 -17.61 6.03
C VAL A 261 -11.15 -16.18 5.50
N ASP A 262 -10.79 -16.03 4.23
CA ASP A 262 -10.57 -14.73 3.57
C ASP A 262 -9.78 -13.73 4.44
N GLY A 263 -8.66 -14.18 4.99
CA GLY A 263 -7.77 -13.38 5.82
C GLY A 263 -8.21 -13.15 7.26
N SER A 264 -9.36 -13.67 7.68
CA SER A 264 -9.90 -13.52 9.03
C SER A 264 -9.87 -14.86 9.78
N LEU A 265 -9.36 -14.86 11.01
CA LEU A 265 -9.36 -16.06 11.84
C LEU A 265 -10.76 -16.32 12.40
N ALA A 266 -11.23 -17.55 12.28
CA ALA A 266 -12.58 -17.98 12.57
C ALA A 266 -12.62 -19.23 13.45
N CYS A 267 -13.79 -19.49 14.03
CA CYS A 267 -14.11 -20.71 14.73
C CYS A 267 -13.80 -21.94 13.85
N PRO A 268 -13.12 -22.99 14.38
CA PRO A 268 -12.82 -24.19 13.61
C PRO A 268 -14.04 -24.99 13.15
N ALA A 269 -15.20 -24.73 13.73
CA ALA A 269 -16.46 -25.37 13.36
C ALA A 269 -17.42 -24.35 12.71
N MET A 270 -16.89 -23.33 12.02
CA MET A 270 -17.70 -22.49 11.12
C MET A 270 -18.37 -23.41 10.08
N PRO A 271 -19.69 -23.27 9.80
CA PRO A 271 -20.35 -24.06 8.77
C PRO A 271 -19.65 -23.96 7.41
N ASP A 272 -19.51 -25.08 6.70
CA ASP A 272 -18.78 -25.13 5.42
C ASP A 272 -19.34 -24.18 4.37
N ALA A 273 -20.66 -24.05 4.28
CA ALA A 273 -21.32 -23.11 3.38
C ALA A 273 -20.87 -21.65 3.63
N LEU A 274 -20.62 -21.29 4.90
CA LEU A 274 -20.09 -19.99 5.26
C LEU A 274 -18.59 -19.92 4.98
N ALA A 275 -17.81 -20.89 5.45
CA ALA A 275 -16.35 -20.90 5.26
C ALA A 275 -15.95 -20.82 3.78
N HIS A 276 -16.72 -21.49 2.91
CA HIS A 276 -16.45 -21.57 1.48
C HIS A 276 -17.25 -20.60 0.61
N ALA A 277 -18.07 -19.69 1.17
CA ALA A 277 -18.95 -18.81 0.38
C ALA A 277 -18.28 -17.98 -0.73
N THR A 278 -16.97 -17.73 -0.63
CA THR A 278 -16.16 -16.95 -1.59
C THR A 278 -15.26 -17.83 -2.47
N THR A 279 -15.19 -19.13 -2.19
CA THR A 279 -14.32 -20.09 -2.88
C THR A 279 -14.70 -20.14 -4.35
N GLY A 280 -13.74 -19.93 -5.25
CA GLY A 280 -13.96 -20.04 -6.69
C GLY A 280 -14.83 -18.93 -7.29
N LEU A 281 -15.29 -17.93 -6.52
CA LEU A 281 -15.96 -16.77 -7.11
C LEU A 281 -15.01 -16.05 -8.05
N ASP A 282 -15.49 -15.64 -9.22
CA ASP A 282 -14.73 -14.84 -10.17
C ASP A 282 -14.71 -13.34 -9.78
N ASP A 283 -14.01 -12.52 -10.55
CA ASP A 283 -13.91 -11.09 -10.29
C ASP A 283 -15.22 -10.33 -10.50
N LYS A 284 -16.06 -10.82 -11.41
CA LYS A 284 -17.35 -10.20 -11.72
C LYS A 284 -18.31 -10.38 -10.55
N ALA A 285 -18.42 -11.59 -10.01
CA ALA A 285 -19.24 -11.93 -8.86
C ALA A 285 -18.83 -11.13 -7.61
N VAL A 286 -17.52 -10.98 -7.36
CA VAL A 286 -17.03 -10.18 -6.23
C VAL A 286 -17.34 -8.70 -6.38
N ARG A 287 -17.16 -8.13 -7.59
CA ARG A 287 -17.49 -6.72 -7.84
C ARG A 287 -19.00 -6.45 -7.74
N GLY A 288 -19.81 -7.41 -8.20
CA GLY A 288 -21.28 -7.41 -8.16
C GLY A 288 -21.89 -7.92 -6.85
N ILE A 289 -21.16 -7.88 -5.73
CA ILE A 289 -21.70 -8.35 -4.44
C ILE A 289 -22.99 -7.61 -4.03
N ASP A 290 -23.15 -6.34 -4.40
CA ASP A 290 -24.39 -5.59 -4.14
C ASP A 290 -25.60 -6.18 -4.90
N ASP A 291 -25.37 -6.87 -6.01
CA ASP A 291 -26.41 -7.47 -6.84
C ASP A 291 -26.80 -8.86 -6.32
N SER A 292 -25.87 -9.58 -5.68
CA SER A 292 -26.14 -10.90 -5.08
C SER A 292 -26.60 -10.77 -3.62
N ARG A 293 -27.90 -10.92 -3.39
CA ARG A 293 -28.45 -10.99 -2.03
C ARG A 293 -27.91 -12.21 -1.26
N GLU A 294 -27.87 -13.37 -1.91
CA GLU A 294 -27.39 -14.62 -1.32
C GLU A 294 -25.95 -14.50 -0.81
N LEU A 295 -25.04 -13.95 -1.63
CA LEU A 295 -23.64 -13.77 -1.22
C LEU A 295 -23.54 -12.79 -0.05
N ARG A 296 -24.30 -11.69 -0.06
CA ARG A 296 -24.32 -10.73 1.07
C ARG A 296 -24.82 -11.39 2.36
N ASP A 297 -25.85 -12.21 2.27
CA ASP A 297 -26.41 -12.92 3.42
C ASP A 297 -25.38 -13.92 3.98
N LEU A 298 -24.68 -14.66 3.11
CA LEU A 298 -23.58 -15.55 3.52
C LEU A 298 -22.40 -14.78 4.16
N ILE A 299 -21.97 -13.68 3.56
CA ILE A 299 -20.86 -12.85 4.10
C ILE A 299 -21.25 -12.27 5.47
N THR A 300 -22.47 -11.79 5.62
CA THR A 300 -22.98 -11.26 6.90
C THR A 300 -23.09 -12.36 7.94
N ALA A 301 -23.58 -13.55 7.55
CA ALA A 301 -23.71 -14.70 8.46
C ALA A 301 -22.38 -15.26 8.98
N ARG A 302 -21.23 -14.91 8.37
CA ARG A 302 -19.89 -15.25 8.88
C ARG A 302 -19.50 -14.47 10.13
N GLU A 303 -20.00 -13.24 10.28
CA GLU A 303 -19.54 -12.29 11.31
C GLU A 303 -19.51 -12.90 12.73
N PRO A 304 -20.55 -13.62 13.20
CA PRO A 304 -20.55 -14.18 14.54
C PRO A 304 -19.47 -15.26 14.78
N TYR A 305 -18.98 -15.90 13.73
CA TYR A 305 -18.02 -17.00 13.81
C TYR A 305 -16.56 -16.54 13.78
N PHE A 306 -16.27 -15.28 13.43
CA PHE A 306 -14.90 -14.76 13.49
C PHE A 306 -14.41 -14.64 14.94
N LEU A 307 -13.11 -14.87 15.13
CA LEU A 307 -12.48 -14.62 16.43
C LEU A 307 -12.54 -13.13 16.74
N ARG A 308 -12.83 -12.80 18.00
CA ARG A 308 -13.00 -11.41 18.42
C ARG A 308 -11.70 -10.85 18.97
N LEU A 309 -11.43 -9.58 18.70
CA LEU A 309 -10.32 -8.87 19.33
C LEU A 309 -10.62 -8.68 20.82
N LYS A 310 -9.76 -9.26 21.67
CA LYS A 310 -9.85 -9.11 23.14
C LYS A 310 -8.92 -8.01 23.63
N GLU A 311 -7.68 -8.02 23.16
CA GLU A 311 -6.67 -7.01 23.45
C GLU A 311 -6.05 -6.59 22.12
N SER A 312 -5.98 -5.27 21.91
CA SER A 312 -5.32 -4.65 20.76
C SER A 312 -3.83 -4.99 20.73
N ALA A 313 -3.17 -4.65 19.61
CA ALA A 313 -1.74 -4.89 19.44
C ALA A 313 -0.92 -4.27 20.58
N ASP A 314 -0.05 -5.07 21.20
CA ASP A 314 0.95 -4.56 22.15
C ASP A 314 2.10 -3.83 21.41
N GLU A 315 3.09 -3.32 22.15
CA GLU A 315 4.27 -2.64 21.59
C GLU A 315 5.06 -3.52 20.60
N ARG A 316 4.90 -4.85 20.69
CA ARG A 316 5.55 -5.83 19.80
C ARG A 316 4.61 -6.27 18.67
N GLY A 317 3.45 -5.65 18.53
CA GLY A 317 2.46 -5.93 17.49
C GLY A 317 1.59 -7.17 17.72
N ALA A 318 1.68 -7.81 18.89
CA ALA A 318 0.92 -9.02 19.19
C ALA A 318 -0.53 -8.70 19.57
N VAL A 319 -1.48 -9.36 18.92
CA VAL A 319 -2.91 -9.21 19.20
C VAL A 319 -3.46 -10.42 19.94
N ARG A 320 -4.42 -10.21 20.82
CA ARG A 320 -5.11 -11.31 21.50
C ARG A 320 -6.51 -11.49 20.93
N LEU A 321 -6.75 -12.67 20.40
CA LEU A 321 -8.04 -13.06 19.84
C LEU A 321 -8.76 -14.02 20.79
N GLN A 322 -10.08 -13.90 20.85
CA GLN A 322 -10.95 -14.68 21.71
C GLN A 322 -11.92 -15.52 20.87
N CYS A 323 -12.18 -16.74 21.35
CA CYS A 323 -13.25 -17.58 20.84
C CYS A 323 -14.59 -16.82 20.87
N PRO A 324 -15.38 -16.81 19.79
CA PRO A 324 -16.65 -16.06 19.73
C PRO A 324 -17.70 -16.56 20.74
N ALA A 325 -17.57 -17.79 21.23
CA ALA A 325 -18.44 -18.36 22.28
C ALA A 325 -18.04 -17.96 23.72
N SER A 326 -16.90 -17.30 23.89
CA SER A 326 -16.36 -16.93 25.21
C SER A 326 -16.81 -15.52 25.62
N GLY A 327 -16.62 -15.17 26.90
CA GLY A 327 -16.88 -13.83 27.44
C GLY A 327 -18.34 -13.57 27.80
N PRO A 328 -18.65 -12.36 28.31
CA PRO A 328 -19.96 -12.03 28.87
C PRO A 328 -21.06 -11.85 27.79
N SER A 329 -20.67 -11.64 26.54
CA SER A 329 -21.61 -11.42 25.43
C SER A 329 -21.21 -12.28 24.23
N PRO A 330 -21.42 -13.60 24.26
CA PRO A 330 -20.99 -14.49 23.19
C PRO A 330 -21.71 -14.17 21.86
N ALA A 331 -20.98 -14.28 20.76
CA ALA A 331 -21.54 -14.09 19.41
C ALA A 331 -22.21 -15.35 18.87
N VAL A 332 -21.73 -16.53 19.30
CA VAL A 332 -22.26 -17.84 18.93
C VAL A 332 -22.55 -18.66 20.18
N SER A 333 -23.51 -19.57 20.08
CA SER A 333 -23.72 -20.62 21.07
C SER A 333 -22.93 -21.88 20.66
N CYS A 334 -22.01 -22.33 21.51
CA CYS A 334 -21.12 -23.46 21.17
C CYS A 334 -21.18 -24.56 22.25
N PRO A 335 -21.81 -25.71 21.96
CA PRO A 335 -21.87 -26.83 22.89
C PRO A 335 -20.48 -27.31 23.34
N ARG A 336 -19.53 -27.41 22.41
CA ARG A 336 -18.14 -27.79 22.68
C ARG A 336 -17.49 -26.84 23.70
N PHE A 337 -17.67 -25.53 23.53
CA PHE A 337 -17.11 -24.53 24.46
C PHE A 337 -17.72 -24.68 25.86
N ASN A 338 -19.05 -24.80 25.95
CA ASN A 338 -19.75 -24.92 27.23
C ASN A 338 -19.31 -26.18 28.00
N GLN A 339 -19.13 -27.31 27.32
CA GLN A 339 -18.65 -28.56 27.93
C GLN A 339 -17.21 -28.43 28.42
N VAL A 340 -16.29 -27.96 27.57
CA VAL A 340 -14.84 -27.90 27.88
C VAL A 340 -14.54 -26.91 29.01
N HIS A 341 -15.25 -25.79 29.07
CA HIS A 341 -15.04 -24.73 30.06
C HIS A 341 -16.06 -24.78 31.20
N ARG A 342 -16.90 -25.82 31.26
CA ARG A 342 -17.93 -26.03 32.30
C ARG A 342 -18.82 -24.81 32.51
N VAL A 343 -19.24 -24.18 31.41
CA VAL A 343 -20.14 -23.04 31.44
C VAL A 343 -21.52 -23.53 31.89
N PRO A 344 -22.12 -22.97 32.95
CA PRO A 344 -23.46 -23.36 33.38
C PRO A 344 -24.49 -23.16 32.26
N ALA A 345 -25.49 -24.04 32.20
CA ALA A 345 -26.60 -23.83 31.29
C ALA A 345 -27.26 -22.46 31.58
N PRO A 346 -27.59 -21.66 30.54
CA PRO A 346 -28.26 -20.39 30.75
C PRO A 346 -29.59 -20.63 31.44
N ARG A 347 -29.86 -19.85 32.49
CA ARG A 347 -31.18 -19.88 33.15
C ARG A 347 -32.22 -19.34 32.16
N PRO A 348 -33.44 -19.89 32.12
CA PRO A 348 -34.53 -19.30 31.35
C PRO A 348 -34.71 -17.85 31.78
N ALA A 349 -34.54 -16.92 30.83
CA ALA A 349 -34.75 -15.49 31.06
C ALA A 349 -35.93 -15.05 30.21
N VAL A 350 -36.85 -14.28 30.80
CA VAL A 350 -37.91 -13.62 30.04
C VAL A 350 -37.25 -12.54 29.19
N VAL A 351 -37.51 -12.57 27.88
CA VAL A 351 -36.98 -11.59 26.92
C VAL A 351 -38.12 -10.67 26.52
N ASP A 352 -37.88 -9.36 26.63
CA ASP A 352 -38.75 -8.37 26.01
C ASP A 352 -38.53 -8.38 24.48
N LEU A 353 -39.53 -8.89 23.75
CA LEU A 353 -39.50 -8.97 22.29
C LEU A 353 -39.68 -7.59 21.62
N THR A 354 -40.11 -6.57 22.36
CA THR A 354 -40.21 -5.20 21.86
C THR A 354 -38.88 -4.48 21.89
N ASP A 355 -37.98 -4.86 22.80
CA ASP A 355 -36.60 -4.40 22.83
C ASP A 355 -35.73 -5.26 21.89
N LYS A 356 -35.42 -4.69 20.71
CA LYS A 356 -34.52 -5.31 19.72
C LYS A 356 -33.15 -5.64 20.31
N ARG A 357 -32.64 -4.85 21.25
CA ARG A 357 -31.33 -5.07 21.88
C ARG A 357 -31.39 -6.24 22.84
N ALA A 358 -32.43 -6.32 23.67
CA ALA A 358 -32.66 -7.47 24.56
C ALA A 358 -32.82 -8.76 23.76
N THR A 359 -33.62 -8.72 22.70
CA THR A 359 -33.85 -9.86 21.79
C THR A 359 -32.55 -10.32 21.12
N ALA A 360 -31.77 -9.39 20.56
CA ALA A 360 -30.50 -9.71 19.90
C ALA A 360 -29.43 -10.21 20.87
N ALA A 361 -29.45 -9.78 22.14
CA ALA A 361 -28.50 -10.22 23.16
C ALA A 361 -28.79 -11.63 23.68
N HIS A 362 -30.03 -12.11 23.58
CA HIS A 362 -30.43 -13.41 24.10
C HIS A 362 -29.70 -14.58 23.44
N SER A 363 -29.35 -15.61 24.20
CA SER A 363 -28.57 -16.76 23.73
C SER A 363 -29.27 -17.53 22.61
N ALA A 364 -30.60 -17.62 22.65
CA ALA A 364 -31.40 -18.29 21.61
C ALA A 364 -31.40 -17.55 20.26
N ALA A 365 -31.07 -16.25 20.24
CA ALA A 365 -30.92 -15.48 19.00
C ALA A 365 -29.52 -15.64 18.37
N LYS A 366 -28.58 -16.30 19.07
CA LYS A 366 -27.22 -16.51 18.58
C LYS A 366 -27.16 -17.77 17.71
N PRO A 367 -26.39 -17.74 16.60
CA PRO A 367 -26.18 -18.94 15.80
C PRO A 367 -25.51 -20.04 16.63
N ASN A 368 -26.00 -21.27 16.48
CA ASN A 368 -25.42 -22.45 17.10
C ASN A 368 -24.28 -22.99 16.24
N VAL A 369 -23.11 -23.21 16.85
CA VAL A 369 -21.97 -23.84 16.18
C VAL A 369 -22.30 -25.31 15.90
N PRO A 370 -22.21 -25.78 14.63
CA PRO A 370 -22.57 -27.14 14.23
C PRO A 370 -21.53 -28.17 14.68
N ILE A 371 -21.52 -28.51 15.97
CA ILE A 371 -20.71 -29.61 16.49
C ILE A 371 -21.36 -30.95 16.09
N PRO A 372 -20.64 -31.96 15.57
CA PRO A 372 -21.22 -33.26 15.23
C PRO A 372 -21.91 -33.92 16.42
N GLN A 373 -23.04 -34.61 16.19
CA GLN A 373 -23.82 -35.24 17.26
C GLN A 373 -22.99 -36.25 18.08
N GLY A 374 -22.14 -37.04 17.43
CA GLY A 374 -21.25 -37.98 18.10
C GLY A 374 -20.34 -37.31 19.12
N GLU A 375 -19.77 -36.15 18.77
CA GLU A 375 -18.95 -35.35 19.69
C GLU A 375 -19.78 -34.70 20.81
N ARG A 376 -21.02 -34.27 20.53
CA ARG A 376 -21.90 -33.73 21.58
C ARG A 376 -22.22 -34.76 22.66
N LEU A 377 -22.44 -36.02 22.25
CA LEU A 377 -22.76 -37.14 23.13
C LEU A 377 -21.52 -37.71 23.84
N ARG A 378 -20.38 -37.73 23.14
CA ARG A 378 -19.08 -38.16 23.67
C ARG A 378 -18.04 -37.07 23.40
N PRO A 379 -17.88 -36.12 24.34
CA PRO A 379 -16.95 -35.01 24.18
C PRO A 379 -15.52 -35.50 24.01
N LEU A 380 -14.81 -34.92 23.04
CA LEU A 380 -13.39 -35.19 22.85
C LEU A 380 -12.59 -34.67 24.06
N PRO A 381 -11.51 -35.36 24.46
CA PRO A 381 -10.64 -34.87 25.51
C PRO A 381 -9.99 -33.55 25.09
N LYS A 382 -9.75 -32.68 26.08
CA LYS A 382 -9.26 -31.31 25.84
C LYS A 382 -7.98 -31.27 25.02
N SER A 383 -7.09 -32.25 25.14
CA SER A 383 -5.83 -32.34 24.39
C SER A 383 -6.02 -32.54 22.88
N GLU A 384 -7.12 -33.16 22.44
CA GLU A 384 -7.41 -33.44 21.03
C GLU A 384 -8.13 -32.28 20.34
N LEU A 385 -8.66 -31.33 21.11
CA LEU A 385 -9.38 -30.18 20.56
C LEU A 385 -8.42 -29.15 19.94
N PRO A 386 -8.87 -28.35 18.96
CA PRO A 386 -8.08 -27.23 18.45
C PRO A 386 -7.69 -26.26 19.57
N ARG A 387 -6.48 -25.69 19.54
CA ARG A 387 -5.93 -24.88 20.66
C ARG A 387 -6.84 -23.71 21.08
N ILE A 388 -7.52 -23.05 20.15
CA ILE A 388 -8.55 -22.03 20.42
C ILE A 388 -9.83 -22.56 21.11
N CYS A 389 -10.13 -23.85 20.99
CA CYS A 389 -11.19 -24.51 21.75
C CYS A 389 -10.70 -24.91 23.15
N GLN A 390 -9.42 -25.29 23.29
CA GLN A 390 -8.81 -25.64 24.58
C GLN A 390 -8.67 -24.42 25.51
N LYS A 391 -8.26 -23.28 24.97
CA LYS A 391 -8.09 -22.01 25.69
C LYS A 391 -9.01 -20.97 25.07
N PRO A 392 -9.74 -20.18 25.88
CA PRO A 392 -10.72 -19.23 25.35
C PRO A 392 -10.10 -18.10 24.52
N THR A 393 -8.77 -17.94 24.57
CA THR A 393 -8.02 -16.91 23.86
C THR A 393 -6.74 -17.48 23.26
N ILE A 394 -6.34 -16.94 22.12
CA ILE A 394 -5.03 -17.16 21.49
C ILE A 394 -4.31 -15.81 21.30
N THR A 395 -3.00 -15.85 21.26
CA THR A 395 -2.16 -14.70 20.93
C THR A 395 -1.57 -14.92 19.54
N VAL A 396 -1.66 -13.89 18.70
CA VAL A 396 -1.13 -13.88 17.34
C VAL A 396 -0.12 -12.74 17.26
N ARG A 397 1.16 -13.09 17.13
CA ARG A 397 2.26 -12.15 16.93
C ARG A 397 2.48 -11.86 15.45
N PRO A 398 3.10 -10.73 15.09
CA PRO A 398 3.55 -10.51 13.71
C PRO A 398 4.41 -11.69 13.24
N GLY A 399 4.08 -12.27 12.09
CA GLY A 399 4.77 -13.44 11.54
C GLY A 399 4.35 -14.81 12.09
N ASP A 400 3.51 -14.92 13.13
CA ASP A 400 3.07 -16.22 13.68
C ASP A 400 2.28 -17.08 12.68
N LEU A 401 1.62 -16.44 11.71
CA LEU A 401 0.91 -17.12 10.62
C LEU A 401 1.87 -17.59 9.50
N GLY A 402 3.16 -17.29 9.60
CA GLY A 402 4.18 -17.59 8.59
C GLY A 402 3.77 -17.08 7.20
N LYS A 403 3.75 -17.99 6.22
CA LYS A 403 3.36 -17.67 4.84
C LYS A 403 1.90 -17.23 4.68
N LEU A 404 1.03 -17.49 5.67
CA LEU A 404 -0.38 -17.12 5.64
C LEU A 404 -0.63 -15.68 6.10
N ASP A 405 0.35 -15.03 6.76
CA ASP A 405 0.16 -13.67 7.30
C ASP A 405 -0.04 -12.63 6.18
N LYS A 406 0.47 -12.91 4.97
CA LYS A 406 0.20 -12.12 3.76
C LYS A 406 -1.29 -12.01 3.39
N PHE A 407 -2.10 -12.96 3.83
CA PHE A 407 -3.53 -12.94 3.61
C PHE A 407 -4.28 -12.25 4.74
N ARG A 408 -3.66 -11.97 5.88
CA ARG A 408 -4.37 -11.46 7.06
C ARG A 408 -5.04 -10.12 6.77
N GLN A 409 -6.32 -9.99 7.14
CA GLN A 409 -7.11 -8.77 7.01
C GLN A 409 -7.35 -8.12 8.37
N ASP A 410 -7.40 -6.79 8.40
CA ASP A 410 -7.92 -6.05 9.55
C ASP A 410 -9.42 -5.75 9.43
N ARG A 411 -10.00 -5.95 8.23
CA ARG A 411 -11.43 -5.86 7.93
C ARG A 411 -11.88 -7.10 7.17
N HIS A 412 -12.93 -7.78 7.63
CA HIS A 412 -13.41 -9.02 7.00
C HIS A 412 -13.70 -8.82 5.51
N TYR A 413 -13.09 -9.64 4.66
CA TYR A 413 -13.19 -9.52 3.20
C TYR A 413 -14.65 -9.49 2.75
N LEU A 414 -14.97 -8.54 1.85
CA LEU A 414 -16.32 -8.28 1.32
C LEU A 414 -17.38 -7.86 2.33
N HIS A 415 -17.08 -7.80 3.63
CA HIS A 415 -17.99 -7.22 4.62
C HIS A 415 -18.22 -5.73 4.32
N PRO A 416 -19.38 -5.13 4.65
CA PRO A 416 -19.63 -3.70 4.40
C PRO A 416 -18.52 -2.77 4.92
N THR A 417 -17.93 -3.09 6.07
CA THR A 417 -16.80 -2.33 6.64
C THR A 417 -15.51 -2.43 5.83
N TRP A 418 -15.29 -3.53 5.09
CA TRP A 418 -14.19 -3.65 4.14
C TRP A 418 -14.51 -2.88 2.85
N GLN A 419 -15.75 -2.97 2.35
CA GLN A 419 -16.18 -2.27 1.13
C GLN A 419 -16.12 -0.74 1.28
N ASP A 420 -16.49 -0.23 2.46
CA ASP A 420 -16.41 1.20 2.82
C ASP A 420 -14.97 1.75 2.83
N VAL A 421 -13.97 0.87 2.83
CA VAL A 421 -12.55 1.23 2.79
C VAL A 421 -12.00 1.00 1.39
N TYR A 422 -12.10 -0.23 0.92
CA TYR A 422 -11.43 -0.65 -0.29
C TYR A 422 -11.94 0.08 -1.53
N ARG A 423 -13.26 0.29 -1.67
CA ARG A 423 -13.83 0.97 -2.85
C ARG A 423 -13.42 2.44 -2.92
N PRO A 424 -13.57 3.27 -1.86
CA PRO A 424 -13.09 4.64 -1.92
C PRO A 424 -11.58 4.75 -2.14
N GLU A 425 -10.77 3.95 -1.45
CA GLU A 425 -9.31 4.03 -1.59
C GLU A 425 -8.87 3.65 -3.01
N ARG A 426 -9.47 2.62 -3.62
CA ARG A 426 -9.29 2.26 -5.02
C ARG A 426 -9.71 3.39 -5.97
N ALA A 427 -10.88 3.99 -5.74
CA ALA A 427 -11.34 5.12 -6.54
C ALA A 427 -10.43 6.35 -6.41
N ASN A 428 -9.81 6.55 -5.24
CA ASN A 428 -8.87 7.65 -5.03
C ASN A 428 -7.59 7.46 -5.86
N ILE A 429 -7.01 6.25 -5.87
CA ILE A 429 -5.80 5.97 -6.65
C ILE A 429 -6.08 5.93 -8.16
N GLU A 430 -7.22 5.37 -8.58
CA GLU A 430 -7.70 5.45 -9.97
C GLU A 430 -7.90 6.91 -10.41
N GLY A 431 -8.42 7.75 -9.51
CA GLY A 431 -8.55 9.20 -9.74
C GLY A 431 -7.21 9.90 -9.94
N LEU A 432 -6.20 9.60 -9.11
CA LEU A 432 -4.84 10.14 -9.30
C LEU A 432 -4.22 9.63 -10.61
N ASN A 433 -4.32 8.33 -10.88
CA ASN A 433 -3.82 7.73 -12.12
C ASN A 433 -4.50 8.37 -13.35
N GLY A 434 -5.81 8.63 -13.30
CA GLY A 434 -6.54 9.34 -14.34
C GLY A 434 -6.06 10.77 -14.57
N ARG A 435 -5.77 11.53 -13.49
CA ARG A 435 -5.13 12.85 -13.59
C ARG A 435 -3.73 12.76 -14.18
N ALA A 436 -2.96 11.75 -13.78
CA ALA A 436 -1.60 11.57 -14.24
C ALA A 436 -1.55 11.22 -15.73
N LYS A 437 -2.57 10.54 -16.27
CA LYS A 437 -2.73 10.19 -17.69
C LYS A 437 -3.50 11.25 -18.51
N SER A 438 -3.55 12.50 -18.05
CA SER A 438 -4.24 13.59 -18.74
C SER A 438 -3.32 14.39 -19.66
N HIS A 439 -3.89 15.01 -20.70
CA HIS A 439 -3.22 15.65 -21.85
C HIS A 439 -1.97 16.52 -21.59
N GLY A 440 -1.85 17.17 -20.43
CA GLY A 440 -0.73 18.06 -20.13
C GLY A 440 0.56 17.28 -19.85
N ILE A 441 0.61 16.70 -18.66
CA ILE A 441 1.78 15.96 -18.16
C ILE A 441 1.83 14.56 -18.77
N ASP A 442 0.70 13.85 -18.84
CA ASP A 442 0.54 12.47 -19.30
C ASP A 442 1.71 11.51 -18.99
N ILE A 443 1.64 10.82 -17.85
CA ILE A 443 2.63 9.82 -17.49
C ILE A 443 2.60 8.58 -18.40
N SER A 444 1.50 8.34 -19.13
CA SER A 444 1.38 7.24 -20.08
C SER A 444 1.91 7.56 -21.47
N ASP A 445 2.12 8.83 -21.81
CA ASP A 445 2.71 9.24 -23.08
C ASP A 445 4.25 9.22 -23.01
N PRO A 446 4.93 8.24 -23.64
CA PRO A 446 6.39 8.19 -23.63
C PRO A 446 7.05 9.35 -24.40
N THR A 447 6.33 10.05 -25.29
CA THR A 447 6.88 11.21 -26.02
C THR A 447 7.22 12.37 -25.08
N LYS A 448 6.59 12.42 -23.90
CA LYS A 448 6.85 13.42 -22.86
C LYS A 448 8.13 13.12 -22.07
N ARG A 449 8.70 11.92 -22.22
CA ARG A 449 9.91 11.45 -21.54
C ARG A 449 10.87 10.73 -22.51
N LEU A 450 11.38 11.47 -23.49
CA LEU A 450 12.28 10.90 -24.50
C LEU A 450 13.66 10.48 -23.96
N ALA A 451 14.07 10.95 -22.78
CA ALA A 451 15.38 10.60 -22.22
C ALA A 451 15.46 9.13 -21.80
N HIS A 452 16.58 8.48 -22.13
CA HIS A 452 16.71 7.03 -22.02
C HIS A 452 17.24 6.56 -20.67
N GLY A 453 16.81 5.36 -20.28
CA GLY A 453 17.29 4.64 -19.12
C GLY A 453 16.49 4.95 -17.86
N ARG A 454 16.44 3.97 -16.95
CA ARG A 454 15.67 4.04 -15.71
C ARG A 454 15.97 5.27 -14.87
N VAL A 455 17.23 5.70 -14.77
CA VAL A 455 17.61 6.92 -14.03
C VAL A 455 16.87 8.15 -14.56
N ALA A 456 16.87 8.34 -15.89
CA ALA A 456 16.22 9.49 -16.50
C ALA A 456 14.69 9.40 -16.36
N GLN A 457 14.13 8.21 -16.58
CA GLN A 457 12.69 7.96 -16.42
C GLN A 457 12.24 8.22 -14.97
N THR A 458 13.00 7.78 -13.96
CA THR A 458 12.69 8.03 -12.54
C THR A 458 12.65 9.53 -12.23
N ILE A 459 13.67 10.29 -12.62
CA ILE A 459 13.74 11.73 -12.32
C ILE A 459 12.62 12.49 -13.04
N LEU A 460 12.40 12.21 -14.33
CA LEU A 460 11.35 12.86 -15.10
C LEU A 460 9.97 12.53 -14.54
N LEU A 461 9.71 11.27 -14.19
CA LEU A 461 8.45 10.86 -13.60
C LEU A 461 8.23 11.50 -12.22
N ALA A 462 9.28 11.61 -11.39
CA ALA A 462 9.18 12.30 -10.10
C ALA A 462 8.83 13.80 -10.27
N LEU A 463 9.42 14.48 -11.26
CA LEU A 463 9.05 15.86 -11.61
C LEU A 463 7.60 15.96 -12.11
N MET A 464 7.15 15.01 -12.93
CA MET A 464 5.77 14.95 -13.41
C MET A 464 4.77 14.78 -12.25
N ILE A 465 5.04 13.85 -11.32
CA ILE A 465 4.22 13.63 -10.13
C ILE A 465 4.25 14.86 -9.20
N CYS A 466 5.40 15.51 -9.03
CA CYS A 466 5.52 16.77 -8.30
C CYS A 466 4.60 17.85 -8.91
N SER A 467 4.63 18.02 -10.23
CA SER A 467 3.75 18.95 -10.94
C SER A 467 2.26 18.60 -10.80
N ILE A 468 1.91 17.31 -10.84
CA ILE A 468 0.54 16.84 -10.58
C ILE A 468 0.10 17.21 -9.16
N ASN A 469 0.94 16.97 -8.15
CA ASN A 469 0.64 17.34 -6.77
C ASN A 469 0.46 18.87 -6.62
N LEU A 470 1.28 19.69 -7.29
CA LEU A 470 1.12 21.15 -7.29
C LEU A 470 -0.20 21.59 -7.93
N HIS A 471 -0.62 20.95 -9.01
CA HIS A 471 -1.94 21.20 -9.62
C HIS A 471 -3.08 20.83 -8.67
N ILE A 472 -2.97 19.71 -7.96
CA ILE A 472 -3.95 19.29 -6.96
C ILE A 472 -4.04 20.31 -5.83
N LEU A 473 -2.90 20.80 -5.32
CA LEU A 473 -2.86 21.84 -4.29
C LEU A 473 -3.47 23.16 -4.76
N PHE A 474 -3.17 23.58 -5.99
CA PHE A 474 -3.76 24.78 -6.57
C PHE A 474 -5.29 24.64 -6.69
N SER A 475 -5.77 23.54 -7.26
CA SER A 475 -7.21 23.28 -7.38
C SER A 475 -7.89 23.23 -6.01
N TRP A 476 -7.25 22.60 -5.02
CA TRP A 476 -7.77 22.51 -3.66
C TRP A 476 -8.00 23.88 -3.02
N GLN A 477 -7.04 24.80 -3.17
CA GLN A 477 -7.17 26.17 -2.66
C GLN A 477 -8.33 26.92 -3.32
N GLN A 478 -8.46 26.81 -4.64
CA GLN A 478 -9.54 27.47 -5.38
C GLN A 478 -10.93 26.95 -4.96
N THR A 479 -11.07 25.64 -4.75
CA THR A 479 -12.38 25.04 -4.40
C THR A 479 -12.75 25.23 -2.94
N THR A 480 -11.78 25.20 -2.02
CA THR A 480 -12.07 25.16 -0.58
C THR A 480 -12.06 26.55 0.06
N GLY A 481 -11.54 27.58 -0.63
CA GLY A 481 -11.36 28.93 -0.07
C GLY A 481 -10.41 28.97 1.13
N ALA A 482 -9.74 27.84 1.44
CA ALA A 482 -8.81 27.71 2.55
C ALA A 482 -7.60 28.60 2.27
N GLN A 483 -7.60 29.80 2.83
CA GLN A 483 -6.38 30.58 2.98
C GLN A 483 -5.46 29.76 3.89
N ALA A 484 -4.28 29.45 3.38
CA ALA A 484 -3.23 28.82 4.17
C ALA A 484 -3.04 29.67 5.42
N THR A 485 -3.12 29.06 6.60
CA THR A 485 -2.74 29.75 7.84
C THR A 485 -1.27 30.15 7.71
N ASP A 486 -0.95 31.42 7.92
CA ASP A 486 0.44 31.94 7.91
C ASP A 486 1.32 31.30 9.00
N ALA A 487 0.71 30.62 9.97
CA ALA A 487 1.40 29.78 10.95
C ALA A 487 1.88 28.47 10.30
N LEU A 488 3.14 28.46 9.85
CA LEU A 488 3.84 27.25 9.40
C LEU A 488 4.04 26.30 10.59
N HIS A 489 3.51 25.08 10.50
CA HIS A 489 3.90 24.03 11.46
C HIS A 489 5.37 23.61 11.21
N GLU A 490 6.14 23.45 12.28
CA GLU A 490 7.46 22.83 12.18
C GLU A 490 7.32 21.39 11.70
N VAL A 491 8.02 21.06 10.63
CA VAL A 491 8.14 19.71 10.11
C VAL A 491 9.61 19.39 10.11
N ALA A 492 9.97 18.27 10.74
CA ALA A 492 11.34 17.79 10.80
C ALA A 492 11.99 17.85 9.42
N THR A 493 13.24 18.35 9.38
CA THR A 493 14.04 18.32 8.16
C THR A 493 14.13 16.87 7.69
N LEU A 494 14.12 16.64 6.36
CA LEU A 494 14.37 15.29 5.83
C LEU A 494 15.86 15.08 6.06
N ILE A 495 16.21 14.44 7.18
CA ILE A 495 17.61 14.18 7.53
C ILE A 495 18.08 13.06 6.61
N GLY A 496 18.79 13.41 5.54
CA GLY A 496 19.76 12.49 4.96
C GLY A 496 20.98 12.42 5.89
N PRO A 497 21.79 11.34 5.86
CA PRO A 497 23.06 11.34 6.57
C PRO A 497 23.82 12.61 6.18
N ALA A 498 24.29 13.35 7.19
CA ALA A 498 24.97 14.62 6.98
C ALA A 498 26.06 14.44 5.92
N ALA A 499 25.91 15.14 4.79
CA ALA A 499 27.01 15.27 3.86
C ALA A 499 28.12 16.00 4.62
N ARG A 500 29.14 15.26 5.08
CA ARG A 500 30.39 15.87 5.52
C ARG A 500 30.87 16.73 4.34
N PRO A 501 31.14 18.03 4.55
CA PRO A 501 31.64 18.86 3.46
C PRO A 501 32.93 18.20 2.93
N PRO A 502 33.12 18.14 1.59
CA PRO A 502 34.39 17.69 1.05
C PRO A 502 35.50 18.63 1.53
N ASP A 503 36.61 18.05 1.99
CA ASP A 503 37.82 18.82 2.25
C ASP A 503 38.31 19.46 0.94
N ALA A 504 39.04 20.57 1.04
CA ALA A 504 39.44 21.46 -0.05
C ALA A 504 40.26 20.79 -1.18
N THR A 505 40.58 19.50 -1.05
CA THR A 505 41.35 18.68 -1.98
C THR A 505 40.53 17.60 -2.70
N GLY A 506 39.23 17.44 -2.41
CA GLY A 506 38.35 16.51 -3.14
C GLY A 506 38.64 15.02 -2.92
N LEU A 507 39.46 14.66 -1.93
CA LEU A 507 39.70 13.29 -1.49
C LEU A 507 38.99 13.02 -0.16
N SER A 508 38.50 11.79 0.04
CA SER A 508 38.00 11.38 1.36
C SER A 508 39.17 11.27 2.33
N PRO A 509 39.08 11.83 3.55
CA PRO A 509 40.14 11.70 4.54
C PRO A 509 40.32 10.23 4.96
N PRO A 510 41.54 9.79 5.29
CA PRO A 510 41.79 8.43 5.74
C PRO A 510 41.03 8.15 7.04
N MET A 511 40.50 6.93 7.18
CA MET A 511 39.82 6.50 8.39
C MET A 511 40.83 6.38 9.53
N GLU A 512 40.72 7.23 10.56
CA GLU A 512 41.45 7.01 11.80
C GLU A 512 40.82 5.84 12.59
N PRO A 513 41.66 4.93 13.14
CA PRO A 513 41.19 3.83 13.98
C PRO A 513 40.67 4.36 15.32
N GLY A 514 39.41 4.04 15.62
CA GLY A 514 38.73 4.46 16.84
C GLY A 514 39.44 3.98 18.11
N ILE A 515 39.83 4.94 18.95
CA ILE A 515 40.24 4.69 20.33
C ILE A 515 38.98 4.34 21.12
N ARG A 516 38.97 3.12 21.68
CA ARG A 516 38.03 2.73 22.73
C ARG A 516 38.47 3.40 24.02
N GLU A 517 37.65 4.27 24.58
CA GLU A 517 37.71 4.57 26.01
C GLU A 517 36.56 3.87 26.72
N THR A 518 36.97 2.93 27.55
CA THR A 518 36.20 2.33 28.63
C THR A 518 36.05 3.33 29.77
N THR A 519 34.81 3.62 30.16
CA THR A 519 34.36 3.74 31.56
C THR A 519 32.86 3.53 31.62
#